data_AF-A0A4R5BV28-F1
#
_entry.id   AF-A0A4R5BV28-F1
#
_cell.length_a   1.000
_cell.length_b   1.000
_cell.length_c   1.000
_cell.angle_alpha   90.00
_cell.angle_beta   90.00
_cell.angle_gamma   90.00
#
_symmetry.space_group_name_H-M   'P 1'
#
loop_
_entity.id
_entity.type
_entity.pdbx_description
1 polymer ?
#
loop_
_entity_poly.entity_id
_entity_poly.type
_entity_poly.pdbx_seq_one_letter_code
_entity_poly.pdbx_strand_id
1 'polypeptide(L)'
;MFRAAAVGAASAVSILGLTGVALAAPAGAAPSSSSSTAMSEWEYAGFYDTKRQCQGGGEIYLNHGYSDYRCTYQLSNGQFLLETRD
;
A
#
# COMPACT_ATOMS: atom_id res chain seq x y z
N MET A 1 -20.44 -21.97 -27.03
CA MET A 1 -19.44 -22.82 -27.70
C MET A 1 -18.24 -22.94 -26.76
N PHE A 2 -18.20 -24.01 -25.97
CA PHE A 2 -17.19 -24.21 -24.92
C PHE A 2 -15.96 -24.88 -25.52
N ARG A 3 -14.78 -24.26 -25.36
CA ARG A 3 -13.49 -24.84 -25.78
C ARG A 3 -12.94 -25.67 -24.63
N ALA A 4 -12.79 -26.97 -24.87
CA ALA A 4 -12.06 -27.89 -24.01
C ALA A 4 -10.55 -27.68 -24.18
N ALA A 5 -9.79 -27.81 -23.08
CA ALA A 5 -8.37 -28.11 -23.12
C ALA A 5 -8.01 -28.96 -21.89
N ALA A 6 -7.83 -30.25 -22.14
CA ALA A 6 -7.18 -31.18 -21.23
C ALA A 6 -5.67 -30.96 -21.28
N VAL A 7 -5.00 -30.90 -20.13
CA VAL A 7 -3.56 -31.15 -20.02
C VAL A 7 -3.35 -32.01 -18.78
N GLY A 8 -2.93 -33.25 -19.04
CA GLY A 8 -2.43 -34.16 -18.03
C GLY A 8 -0.89 -34.19 -17.99
N ALA A 9 -0.42 -35.20 -17.26
CA ALA A 9 0.94 -35.70 -17.13
C ALA A 9 1.83 -35.06 -16.05
N ALA A 10 2.08 -35.90 -15.04
CA ALA A 10 3.02 -35.79 -13.96
C ALA A 10 4.47 -35.61 -14.41
N SER A 11 5.30 -35.05 -13.54
CA SER A 11 6.72 -35.39 -13.43
C SER A 11 7.22 -35.00 -12.04
N ALA A 12 7.39 -35.99 -11.16
CA ALA A 12 8.21 -35.87 -9.97
C ALA A 12 9.69 -35.82 -10.40
N VAL A 13 10.42 -34.79 -9.98
CA VAL A 13 11.88 -34.72 -10.10
C VAL A 13 12.45 -34.38 -8.72
N SER A 14 13.03 -35.38 -8.09
CA SER A 14 13.86 -35.30 -6.89
C SER A 14 15.23 -34.76 -7.27
N ILE A 15 15.74 -33.69 -6.62
CA ILE A 15 17.20 -33.50 -6.43
C ILE A 15 17.44 -32.77 -5.10
N LEU A 16 17.96 -33.51 -4.11
CA LEU A 16 18.73 -32.93 -3.01
C LEU A 16 20.04 -32.38 -3.59
N GLY A 17 20.43 -31.15 -3.25
CA GLY A 17 21.78 -30.72 -3.58
C GLY A 17 22.13 -29.26 -3.31
N LEU A 18 22.90 -29.08 -2.23
CA LEU A 18 24.05 -28.18 -2.14
C LEU A 18 23.85 -26.65 -2.15
N THR A 19 24.10 -26.10 -0.95
CA THR A 19 25.03 -24.99 -0.69
C THR A 19 24.89 -23.72 -1.53
N GLY A 20 24.25 -22.72 -0.94
CA GLY A 20 24.46 -21.32 -1.27
C GLY A 20 24.24 -20.49 -0.03
N VAL A 21 25.32 -20.15 0.66
CA VAL A 21 25.36 -19.04 1.62
C VAL A 21 25.08 -17.75 0.85
N ALA A 22 23.81 -17.43 0.66
CA ALA A 22 23.40 -16.12 0.23
C ALA A 22 23.61 -15.18 1.43
N LEU A 23 24.65 -14.36 1.33
CA LEU A 23 24.81 -13.19 2.17
C LEU A 23 23.49 -12.43 2.16
N ALA A 24 22.83 -12.38 3.32
CA ALA A 24 21.68 -11.53 3.52
C ALA A 24 22.12 -10.10 3.20
N ALA A 25 21.71 -9.58 2.04
CA ALA A 25 21.76 -8.15 1.80
C ALA A 25 21.00 -7.49 2.96
N PRO A 26 21.55 -6.46 3.62
CA PRO A 26 20.75 -5.70 4.56
C PRO A 26 19.58 -5.16 3.76
N ALA A 27 18.38 -5.66 4.05
CA ALA A 27 17.15 -5.08 3.59
C ALA A 27 17.24 -3.61 4.00
N GLY A 28 17.41 -2.73 3.00
CA GLY A 28 17.35 -1.30 3.21
C GLY A 28 16.02 -1.07 3.89
N ALA A 29 16.07 -0.75 5.18
CA ALA A 29 14.91 -0.40 5.96
C ALA A 29 14.21 0.70 5.17
N ALA A 30 13.02 0.41 4.65
CA ALA A 30 12.12 1.44 4.18
C ALA A 30 12.07 2.48 5.30
N PRO A 31 12.24 3.78 5.01
CA PRO A 31 12.20 4.81 6.04
C PRO A 31 10.88 4.61 6.79
N SER A 32 10.99 4.09 8.01
CA SER A 32 9.91 4.07 8.96
C SER A 32 9.76 5.53 9.34
N SER A 33 8.88 6.23 8.63
CA SER A 33 8.37 7.53 9.03
C SER A 33 7.60 7.30 10.33
N SER A 34 8.35 7.15 11.43
CA SER A 34 7.85 7.28 12.78
C SER A 34 7.50 8.75 12.97
N SER A 35 6.34 9.16 12.47
CA SER A 35 5.69 10.38 12.94
C SER A 35 5.13 10.06 14.32
N SER A 36 5.97 10.25 15.33
CA SER A 36 5.55 10.19 16.72
C SER A 36 4.83 11.50 17.10
N THR A 37 3.66 11.33 17.69
CA THR A 37 3.02 12.24 18.67
C THR A 37 1.98 13.23 18.13
N ALA A 38 0.72 12.81 18.11
CA ALA A 38 -0.36 13.41 18.89
C ALA A 38 -1.61 12.54 18.75
N MET A 39 -2.34 12.30 19.84
CA MET A 39 -3.71 11.78 19.77
C MET A 39 -4.51 12.77 18.93
N SER A 40 -4.71 12.48 17.66
CA SER A 40 -5.46 13.33 16.74
C SER A 40 -6.54 12.47 16.13
N GLU A 41 -7.77 12.94 16.20
CA GLU A 41 -9.00 12.36 15.61
C GLU A 41 -8.91 12.12 14.09
N TRP A 42 -7.73 12.27 13.49
CA TRP A 42 -7.48 12.20 12.06
C TRP A 42 -6.70 10.93 11.74
N GLU A 43 -7.31 10.05 10.96
CA GLU A 43 -6.76 8.81 10.47
C GLU A 43 -6.15 9.01 9.09
N TYR A 44 -4.97 8.43 8.89
CA TYR A 44 -4.30 8.42 7.59
C TYR A 44 -5.08 7.56 6.58
N ALA A 45 -5.44 8.15 5.44
CA ALA A 45 -6.12 7.43 4.36
C ALA A 45 -5.23 7.20 3.14
N GLY A 46 -4.31 8.12 2.80
CA GLY A 46 -3.44 7.95 1.63
C GLY A 46 -2.61 9.17 1.23
N PHE A 47 -1.75 8.98 0.24
CA PHE A 47 -1.04 10.06 -0.48
C PHE A 47 -1.49 10.13 -1.94
N TYR A 48 -1.57 11.34 -2.48
CA TYR A 48 -2.02 11.62 -3.84
C TYR A 48 -1.12 12.66 -4.51
N ASP A 49 -0.83 12.49 -5.80
CA ASP A 49 0.02 13.44 -6.54
C ASP A 49 -0.65 14.80 -6.79
N THR A 50 -1.98 14.82 -6.82
CA THR A 50 -2.74 16.05 -7.11
C THR A 50 -3.82 16.31 -6.08
N LYS A 51 -4.10 17.59 -5.83
CA LYS A 51 -5.18 18.03 -4.94
C LYS A 51 -6.53 17.42 -5.33
N ARG A 52 -6.82 17.32 -6.63
CA ARG A 52 -8.07 16.75 -7.15
C ARG A 52 -8.23 15.29 -6.76
N GLN A 53 -7.16 14.49 -6.87
CA GLN A 53 -7.21 13.09 -6.46
C GLN A 53 -7.42 12.94 -4.95
N CYS A 54 -6.76 13.79 -4.14
CA CYS A 54 -6.98 13.80 -2.70
C CYS A 54 -8.43 14.13 -2.35
N GLN A 55 -9.01 15.17 -2.96
CA GLN A 55 -10.41 15.56 -2.73
C GLN A 55 -11.39 14.48 -3.17
N GLY A 56 -11.19 13.90 -4.36
CA GLY A 56 -12.03 12.80 -4.84
C GLY A 56 -11.93 11.55 -3.96
N GLY A 57 -10.74 11.26 -3.40
CA GLY A 57 -10.56 10.24 -2.38
C GLY A 57 -11.36 10.54 -1.12
N GLY A 58 -11.24 11.76 -0.59
CA GLY A 58 -11.97 12.20 0.60
C GLY A 58 -13.49 12.20 0.47
N GLU A 59 -14.03 12.57 -0.69
CA GLU A 59 -15.46 12.50 -0.97
C GLU A 59 -16.01 11.06 -0.91
N ILE A 60 -15.18 10.06 -1.27
CA ILE A 60 -15.56 8.65 -1.10
C ILE A 60 -15.70 8.35 0.40
N TYR A 61 -14.75 8.76 1.25
CA TYR A 61 -14.85 8.52 2.69
C TYR A 61 -16.08 9.17 3.33
N LEU A 62 -16.47 10.39 2.91
CA LEU A 62 -17.72 11.00 3.38
C LEU A 62 -18.96 10.15 3.05
N ASN A 63 -19.00 9.56 1.85
CA ASN A 63 -20.09 8.67 1.45
C ASN A 63 -20.09 7.33 2.21
N HIS A 64 -18.96 6.97 2.84
CA HIS A 64 -18.79 5.76 3.63
C HIS A 64 -19.02 5.97 5.14
N GLY A 65 -19.44 7.17 5.56
CA GLY A 65 -19.85 7.46 6.93
C GLY A 65 -18.85 8.25 7.77
N TYR A 66 -17.71 8.65 7.20
CA TYR A 66 -16.77 9.54 7.89
C TYR A 66 -17.35 10.95 8.01
N SER A 67 -17.16 11.59 9.17
CA SER A 67 -17.65 12.95 9.43
C SER A 67 -16.89 14.03 8.66
N ASP A 68 -15.58 13.86 8.44
CA ASP A 68 -14.76 14.88 7.79
C ASP A 68 -13.52 14.29 7.07
N TYR A 69 -12.95 15.05 6.14
CA TYR A 69 -11.67 14.73 5.51
C TYR A 69 -10.88 16.00 5.21
N ARG A 70 -9.56 15.89 5.23
CA ARG A 70 -8.65 17.00 4.87
C ARG A 70 -7.53 16.55 3.93
N CYS A 71 -7.12 17.48 3.09
CA CYS A 71 -6.03 17.32 2.14
C CYS A 71 -4.90 18.28 2.46
N THR A 72 -3.79 17.75 2.98
CA THR A 72 -2.62 18.52 3.40
C THR A 72 -1.48 18.32 2.41
N TYR A 73 -0.97 19.40 1.79
CA TYR A 73 0.21 19.26 0.92
C TYR A 73 1.47 19.04 1.77
N GLN A 74 2.12 17.91 1.57
CA GLN A 74 3.33 17.53 2.26
C GLN A 74 4.55 17.89 1.41
N LEU A 75 5.31 18.88 1.88
CA LEU A 75 6.52 19.37 1.21
C LEU A 75 7.62 18.29 1.14
N SER A 76 7.63 17.36 2.10
CA SER A 76 8.66 16.32 2.23
C SER A 76 8.66 15.31 1.09
N ASN A 77 7.48 14.92 0.59
CA ASN A 77 7.31 13.98 -0.51
C ASN A 77 6.66 14.61 -1.76
N GLY A 78 6.28 15.89 -1.70
CA GLY A 78 5.66 16.61 -2.80
C GLY A 78 4.24 16.14 -3.13
N GLN A 79 3.57 15.48 -2.19
CA GLN A 79 2.25 14.84 -2.38
C GLN A 79 1.20 15.45 -1.45
N PHE A 80 -0.07 15.27 -1.78
CA PHE A 80 -1.21 15.58 -0.91
C PHE A 80 -1.52 14.40 -0.02
N LEU A 81 -1.42 14.60 1.29
CA LEU A 81 -1.85 13.67 2.33
C LEU A 81 -3.36 13.80 2.53
N LEU A 82 -4.08 12.69 2.43
CA LEU A 82 -5.47 12.57 2.82
C LEU A 82 -5.54 12.01 4.24
N GLU A 83 -6.25 12.74 5.10
CA GLU A 83 -6.62 12.31 6.44
C GLU A 83 -8.14 12.39 6.59
N THR A 84 -8.72 11.43 7.30
CA THR A 84 -10.17 11.31 7.51
C THR A 84 -10.47 11.30 9.00
N ARG A 85 -11.69 11.66 9.37
CA ARG A 85 -12.17 11.59 10.76
C ARG A 85 -13.58 11.02 10.78
N ASP A 86 -13.83 10.09 11.68
CA ASP A 86 -15.17 9.55 11.98
C ASP A 86 -15.99 10.51 12.84
#